data_AF-A0A1V4QK54-F1
#
_entry.id   AF-A0A1V4QK54-F1
#
_cell.length_a   1.000
_cell.length_b   1.000
_cell.length_c   1.000
_cell.angle_alpha   90.00
_cell.angle_beta   90.00
_cell.angle_gamma   90.00
#
_symmetry.space_group_name_H-M   'P 1'
#
loop_
_entity.id
_entity.type
_entity.pdbx_description
1 polymer ?
#
loop_
_entity_poly.entity_id
_entity_poly.type
_entity_poly.pdbx_seq_one_letter_code
_entity_poly.pdbx_strand_id
1 'polypeptide(L)'
;MDHERVFVQRVNIGGRWIGRSEPPFIIAEMSGNHNQSLDRALNIVDAAAKAGAHALKLQTYTADSMTLDLRENEFLISDPESPWYGRSLHDLYQEAATPWSWHEPIMQRCRELGLLCFSTPFDAQAVDFLESLGVPAYKIASFENVDLPLIKKAAATGKPLIISTGMATVGELDEAVRSACEAGCRELILLKCTSSYPASPVESNLLTIPHLGQLFDCLVGLSDHTRGIGVAVAGV
;
A
#
# COMPACT_ATOMS: atom_id res chain seq x y z
N MET A 1 -27.90 21.82 1.32
CA MET A 1 -27.85 20.49 0.70
C MET A 1 -27.15 19.61 1.69
N ASP A 2 -27.84 18.63 2.26
CA ASP A 2 -27.21 17.62 3.11
C ASP A 2 -26.19 16.88 2.25
N HIS A 3 -24.90 17.10 2.51
CA HIS A 3 -23.87 16.22 2.00
C HIS A 3 -23.95 14.94 2.83
N GLU A 4 -24.75 13.98 2.37
CA GLU A 4 -24.77 12.64 2.95
C GLU A 4 -23.34 12.09 2.87
N ARG A 5 -22.74 11.82 4.03
CA ARG A 5 -21.34 11.39 4.09
C ARG A 5 -21.20 10.05 3.38
N VAL A 6 -20.37 10.04 2.35
CA VAL A 6 -20.14 8.85 1.51
C VAL A 6 -19.32 7.80 2.26
N PHE A 7 -18.32 8.23 3.05
CA PHE A 7 -17.41 7.35 3.75
C PHE A 7 -17.66 7.32 5.25
N VAL A 8 -17.57 6.13 5.83
CA VAL A 8 -17.63 5.98 7.28
C VAL A 8 -16.40 6.60 7.92
N GLN A 9 -16.59 7.25 9.07
CA GLN A 9 -15.49 7.88 9.83
C GLN A 9 -14.82 6.90 10.81
N ARG A 10 -15.11 5.61 10.67
CA ARG A 10 -14.57 4.51 11.46
C ARG A 10 -14.62 3.23 10.63
N VAL A 11 -13.46 2.63 10.39
CA VAL A 11 -13.28 1.46 9.51
C VAL A 11 -12.86 0.24 10.32
N ASN A 12 -13.36 -0.96 9.98
CA ASN A 12 -12.92 -2.21 10.62
C ASN A 12 -11.97 -2.99 9.72
N ILE A 13 -10.72 -3.20 10.15
CA ILE A 13 -9.79 -4.10 9.46
C ILE A 13 -9.49 -5.27 10.39
N GLY A 14 -10.01 -6.45 10.04
CA GLY A 14 -9.72 -7.70 10.76
C GLY A 14 -10.04 -7.65 12.26
N GLY A 15 -11.13 -6.98 12.65
CA GLY A 15 -11.54 -6.81 14.05
C GLY A 15 -10.96 -5.60 14.76
N ARG A 16 -10.08 -4.82 14.10
CA ARG A 16 -9.51 -3.58 14.65
C ARG A 16 -10.21 -2.36 14.07
N TRP A 17 -10.66 -1.47 14.93
CA TRP A 17 -11.27 -0.20 14.54
C TRP A 17 -10.19 0.85 14.26
N ILE A 18 -10.33 1.54 13.14
CA ILE A 18 -9.47 2.63 12.70
C ILE A 18 -10.34 3.88 12.59
N GLY A 19 -9.91 4.98 13.22
CA GLY A 19 -10.63 6.25 13.20
C GLY A 19 -9.89 7.32 14.01
N ARG A 20 -10.40 8.56 13.95
CA ARG A 20 -9.76 9.71 14.63
C ARG A 20 -9.70 9.59 16.15
N SER A 21 -10.60 8.80 16.75
CA SER A 21 -10.65 8.55 18.20
C SER A 21 -10.05 7.19 18.60
N GLU A 22 -9.49 6.45 17.63
CA GLU A 22 -8.84 5.16 17.87
C GLU A 22 -7.32 5.33 17.89
N PRO A 23 -6.56 4.42 18.53
CA PRO A 23 -5.11 4.42 18.43
C PRO A 23 -4.63 4.30 16.97
N PRO A 24 -3.48 4.90 16.60
CA PRO A 24 -2.94 4.78 15.25
C PRO A 24 -2.72 3.33 14.81
N PHE A 25 -3.16 3.00 13.60
CA PHE A 25 -2.99 1.68 13.01
C PHE A 25 -1.66 1.59 12.23
N ILE A 26 -0.65 1.05 12.89
CA ILE A 26 0.71 0.85 12.35
C ILE A 26 0.80 -0.40 11.45
N ILE A 27 1.23 -0.20 10.21
CA ILE A 27 1.46 -1.25 9.21
C ILE A 27 2.96 -1.38 8.95
N ALA A 28 3.51 -2.59 9.10
CA ALA A 28 4.88 -2.91 8.72
C ALA A 28 4.91 -3.39 7.26
N GLU A 29 5.53 -2.61 6.37
CA GLU A 29 5.70 -2.97 4.96
C GLU A 29 6.90 -3.89 4.75
N MET A 30 6.68 -5.08 4.20
CA MET A 30 7.77 -6.00 3.86
C MET A 30 8.41 -5.65 2.52
N SER A 31 7.60 -5.37 1.48
CA SER A 31 8.08 -5.18 0.10
C SER A 31 9.07 -6.29 -0.31
N GLY A 32 10.13 -5.97 -1.05
CA GLY A 32 11.21 -6.89 -1.44
C GLY A 32 12.25 -7.16 -0.33
N ASN A 33 12.04 -6.73 0.91
CA ASN A 33 13.06 -6.86 1.98
C ASN A 33 13.33 -8.31 2.42
N HIS A 34 12.50 -9.26 1.98
CA HIS A 34 12.76 -10.69 2.12
C HIS A 34 13.95 -11.18 1.27
N ASN A 35 14.36 -10.40 0.25
CA ASN A 35 15.55 -10.67 -0.58
C ASN A 35 15.62 -12.12 -1.07
N GLN A 36 14.52 -12.58 -1.68
CA GLN A 36 14.36 -13.94 -2.19
C GLN A 36 14.65 -15.06 -1.18
N SER A 37 14.32 -14.87 0.10
CA SER A 37 14.34 -15.92 1.12
C SER A 37 13.02 -15.95 1.92
N LEU A 38 12.31 -17.08 1.88
CA LEU A 38 11.10 -17.28 2.68
C LEU A 38 11.41 -17.23 4.18
N ASP A 39 12.51 -17.87 4.61
CA ASP A 39 12.96 -17.81 6.01
C ASP A 39 13.18 -16.37 6.47
N ARG A 40 13.78 -15.53 5.62
CA ARG A 40 13.94 -14.11 5.91
C ARG A 40 12.60 -13.38 5.96
N ALA A 41 11.66 -13.70 5.08
CA ALA A 41 10.30 -13.16 5.14
C ALA A 41 9.63 -13.50 6.48
N LEU A 42 9.69 -14.76 6.92
CA LEU A 42 9.13 -15.22 8.19
C LEU A 42 9.81 -14.54 9.39
N ASN A 43 11.13 -14.34 9.35
CA ASN A 43 11.86 -13.58 10.38
C ASN A 43 11.41 -12.11 10.45
N ILE A 44 11.07 -11.49 9.30
CA ILE A 44 10.50 -10.14 9.27
C ILE A 44 9.10 -10.13 9.92
N VAL A 45 8.28 -11.16 9.67
CA VAL A 45 6.97 -11.30 10.36
C VAL A 45 7.15 -11.34 11.87
N ASP A 46 8.07 -12.19 12.35
CA ASP A 46 8.36 -12.33 13.77
C ASP A 46 8.84 -11.02 14.39
N ALA A 47 9.70 -10.29 13.68
CA ALA A 47 10.19 -8.98 14.11
C ALA A 47 9.07 -7.93 14.16
N ALA A 48 8.21 -7.88 13.15
CA ALA A 48 7.08 -6.94 13.09
C ALA A 48 6.07 -7.20 14.21
N ALA A 49 5.72 -8.46 14.45
CA ALA A 49 4.83 -8.86 15.54
C ALA A 49 5.44 -8.53 16.92
N LYS A 50 6.73 -8.84 17.13
CA LYS A 50 7.45 -8.51 18.37
C LYS A 50 7.53 -7.01 18.63
N ALA A 51 7.65 -6.20 17.57
CA ALA A 51 7.66 -4.75 17.66
C ALA A 51 6.27 -4.14 17.96
N GLY A 52 5.20 -4.94 17.87
CA GLY A 52 3.83 -4.49 18.13
C GLY A 52 3.16 -3.83 16.92
N ALA A 53 3.62 -4.12 15.69
CA ALA A 53 2.87 -3.71 14.49
C ALA A 53 1.47 -4.35 14.50
N HIS A 54 0.49 -3.69 13.89
CA HIS A 54 -0.89 -4.20 13.85
C HIS A 54 -1.16 -5.05 12.60
N ALA A 55 -0.44 -4.74 11.53
CA ALA A 55 -0.48 -5.51 10.29
C ALA A 55 0.90 -5.60 9.64
N LEU A 56 1.14 -6.69 8.94
CA LEU A 56 2.14 -6.82 7.90
C LEU A 56 1.50 -6.51 6.54
N LYS A 57 2.24 -5.87 5.65
CA LYS A 57 1.82 -5.67 4.26
C LYS A 57 2.82 -6.24 3.26
N LEU A 58 2.28 -6.92 2.25
CA LEU A 58 3.00 -7.48 1.10
C LEU A 58 2.74 -6.66 -0.18
N GLN A 59 3.40 -7.05 -1.26
CA GLN A 59 3.16 -6.59 -2.63
C GLN A 59 2.91 -7.80 -3.52
N THR A 60 1.83 -7.77 -4.31
CA THR A 60 1.40 -8.88 -5.16
C THR A 60 1.38 -8.42 -6.61
N TYR A 61 2.39 -8.84 -7.35
CA TYR A 61 2.58 -8.51 -8.77
C TYR A 61 3.43 -9.57 -9.47
N THR A 62 3.54 -9.46 -10.79
CA THR A 62 4.60 -10.08 -11.59
C THR A 62 5.37 -8.98 -12.32
N ALA A 63 6.58 -9.26 -12.81
CA ALA A 63 7.32 -8.26 -13.58
C ALA A 63 6.52 -7.79 -14.80
N ASP A 64 5.79 -8.70 -15.45
CA ASP A 64 4.94 -8.43 -16.61
C ASP A 64 3.78 -7.47 -16.29
N SER A 65 3.26 -7.46 -15.05
CA SER A 65 2.23 -6.50 -14.67
C SER A 65 2.79 -5.15 -14.22
N MET A 66 4.07 -5.08 -13.90
CA MET A 66 4.74 -3.85 -13.46
C MET A 66 5.33 -3.03 -14.60
N THR A 67 5.92 -3.70 -15.59
CA THR A 67 6.70 -3.03 -16.64
C THR A 67 6.84 -3.89 -17.90
N LEU A 68 7.24 -3.26 -19.00
CA LEU A 68 7.59 -3.96 -20.23
C LEU A 68 8.94 -4.72 -20.09
N ASP A 69 9.02 -5.91 -20.67
CA ASP A 69 10.27 -6.68 -20.82
C ASP A 69 11.11 -6.09 -21.97
N LEU A 70 11.72 -4.94 -21.68
CA LEU A 70 12.58 -4.20 -22.59
C LEU A 70 13.93 -3.89 -21.93
N ARG A 71 14.98 -3.87 -22.75
CA ARG A 71 16.36 -3.56 -22.35
C ARG A 71 16.88 -2.32 -23.08
N GLU A 72 16.03 -1.31 -23.20
CA GLU A 72 16.33 -0.07 -23.92
C GLU A 72 15.64 1.14 -23.27
N ASN A 73 16.13 2.34 -23.58
CA ASN A 73 15.58 3.62 -23.14
C ASN A 73 15.33 3.67 -21.62
N GLU A 74 14.16 4.14 -21.19
CA GLU A 74 13.77 4.27 -19.78
C GLU A 74 13.62 2.93 -19.04
N PHE A 75 13.58 1.80 -19.76
CA PHE A 75 13.47 0.47 -19.18
C PHE A 75 14.83 -0.14 -18.80
N LEU A 76 15.95 0.47 -19.24
CA LEU A 76 17.30 0.05 -18.91
C LEU A 76 17.97 1.06 -17.98
N ILE A 77 18.48 0.58 -16.85
CA ILE A 77 19.25 1.43 -15.93
C ILE A 77 20.63 1.69 -16.52
N SER A 78 20.79 2.88 -17.07
CA SER A 78 22.00 3.33 -17.77
C SER A 78 22.91 4.23 -16.93
N ASP A 79 22.53 4.58 -15.71
CA ASP A 79 23.36 5.32 -14.76
C ASP A 79 24.49 4.43 -14.21
N PRO A 80 25.77 4.68 -14.54
CA PRO A 80 26.91 3.87 -14.08
C PRO A 80 27.10 3.87 -12.56
N GLU A 81 26.59 4.88 -11.85
CA GLU A 81 26.67 4.97 -10.38
C GLU A 81 25.55 4.19 -9.69
N SER A 82 24.55 3.72 -10.44
CA SER A 82 23.48 2.91 -9.89
C SER A 82 23.99 1.50 -9.55
N PRO A 83 23.65 0.95 -8.36
CA PRO A 83 23.94 -0.45 -8.04
C PRO A 83 23.25 -1.45 -8.98
N TRP A 84 22.33 -0.97 -9.81
CA TRP A 84 21.56 -1.76 -10.78
C TRP A 84 21.96 -1.47 -12.22
N TYR A 85 23.09 -0.80 -12.46
CA TYR A 85 23.59 -0.49 -13.78
C TYR A 85 23.59 -1.71 -14.72
N GLY A 86 23.05 -1.54 -15.92
CA GLY A 86 22.95 -2.58 -16.96
C GLY A 86 21.78 -3.55 -16.78
N ARG A 87 20.95 -3.41 -15.75
CA ARG A 87 19.74 -4.21 -15.56
C ARG A 87 18.51 -3.51 -16.11
N SER A 88 17.55 -4.29 -16.61
CA SER A 88 16.23 -3.74 -16.93
C SER A 88 15.35 -3.63 -15.69
N LEU A 89 14.33 -2.76 -15.75
CA LEU A 89 13.30 -2.70 -14.72
C LEU A 89 12.59 -4.05 -14.56
N HIS A 90 12.33 -4.74 -15.67
CA HIS A 90 11.70 -6.07 -15.65
C HIS A 90 12.53 -7.09 -14.86
N ASP A 91 13.85 -7.15 -15.09
CA ASP A 91 14.76 -8.02 -14.31
C ASP A 91 14.69 -7.73 -12.81
N LEU A 92 14.59 -6.45 -12.44
CA LEU A 92 14.54 -6.03 -11.05
C LEU A 92 13.22 -6.40 -10.40
N TYR A 93 12.09 -6.16 -11.07
CA TYR A 93 10.78 -6.57 -10.55
C TYR A 93 10.66 -8.09 -10.46
N GLN A 94 11.23 -8.82 -11.42
CA GLN A 94 11.23 -10.28 -11.40
C GLN A 94 12.00 -10.84 -10.19
N GLU A 95 13.12 -10.22 -9.82
CA GLU A 95 13.89 -10.57 -8.63
C GLU A 95 13.27 -10.03 -7.34
N ALA A 96 12.64 -8.87 -7.35
CA ALA A 96 12.08 -8.25 -6.15
C ALA A 96 10.70 -8.83 -5.77
N ALA A 97 9.96 -9.38 -6.74
CA ALA A 97 8.62 -9.90 -6.54
C ALA A 97 8.59 -10.96 -5.42
N THR A 98 7.56 -10.87 -4.58
CA THR A 98 7.28 -11.93 -3.61
C THR A 98 6.63 -13.09 -4.35
N PRO A 99 7.21 -14.30 -4.34
CA PRO A 99 6.59 -15.46 -4.98
C PRO A 99 5.17 -15.65 -4.46
N TRP A 100 4.21 -15.84 -5.36
CA TRP A 100 2.79 -15.90 -4.96
C TRP A 100 2.53 -17.04 -3.96
N SER A 101 3.21 -18.18 -4.14
CA SER A 101 3.17 -19.32 -3.22
C SER A 101 3.63 -18.99 -1.78
N TRP A 102 4.35 -17.89 -1.56
CA TRP A 102 4.79 -17.47 -0.23
C TRP A 102 3.74 -16.69 0.55
N HIS A 103 2.69 -16.18 -0.10
CA HIS A 103 1.69 -15.38 0.57
C HIS A 103 0.96 -16.18 1.66
N GLU A 104 0.51 -17.40 1.36
CA GLU A 104 -0.17 -18.25 2.34
C GLU A 104 0.70 -18.57 3.58
N PRO A 105 1.94 -19.09 3.46
CA PRO A 105 2.77 -19.36 4.64
C PRO A 105 3.12 -18.08 5.43
N ILE A 106 3.34 -16.94 4.76
CA ILE A 106 3.57 -15.65 5.44
C ILE A 106 2.31 -15.21 6.20
N MET A 107 1.14 -15.27 5.56
CA MET A 107 -0.14 -14.91 6.19
C MET A 107 -0.48 -15.87 7.34
N GLN A 108 -0.20 -17.16 7.20
CA GLN A 108 -0.34 -18.13 8.28
C GLN A 108 0.52 -17.74 9.48
N ARG A 109 1.80 -17.41 9.26
CA ARG A 109 2.69 -16.97 10.34
C ARG A 109 2.20 -15.69 11.01
N CYS A 110 1.65 -14.75 10.24
CA CYS A 110 1.02 -13.55 10.80
C CYS A 110 -0.17 -13.91 11.72
N ARG A 111 -1.05 -14.81 11.26
CA ARG A 111 -2.21 -15.28 12.05
C ARG A 111 -1.80 -15.96 13.35
N GLU A 112 -0.77 -16.80 13.33
CA GLU A 112 -0.22 -17.46 14.53
C GLU A 112 0.27 -16.45 15.60
N LEU A 113 0.72 -15.28 15.16
CA LEU A 113 1.23 -14.22 16.01
C LEU A 113 0.20 -13.11 16.32
N GLY A 114 -1.05 -13.26 15.87
CA GLY A 114 -2.09 -12.24 16.05
C GLY A 114 -1.86 -10.95 15.25
N LEU A 115 -1.03 -11.02 14.20
CA LEU A 115 -0.74 -9.94 13.27
C LEU A 115 -1.67 -10.03 12.06
N LEU A 116 -2.32 -8.93 11.67
CA LEU A 116 -3.10 -8.91 10.43
C LEU A 116 -2.14 -8.95 9.23
N CYS A 117 -2.59 -9.49 8.10
CA CYS A 117 -1.80 -9.47 6.88
C CYS A 117 -2.69 -9.20 5.67
N PHE A 118 -2.26 -8.27 4.83
CA PHE A 118 -2.88 -7.97 3.54
C PHE A 118 -1.80 -7.52 2.56
N SER A 119 -2.19 -7.19 1.33
CA SER A 119 -1.23 -6.87 0.27
C SER A 119 -1.68 -5.69 -0.59
N THR A 120 -0.74 -5.25 -1.41
CA THR A 120 -0.94 -4.28 -2.49
C THR A 120 -1.02 -5.04 -3.81
N PRO A 121 -2.20 -5.22 -4.42
CA PRO A 121 -2.30 -5.74 -5.77
C PRO A 121 -1.87 -4.67 -6.78
N PHE A 122 -1.17 -5.08 -7.83
CA PHE A 122 -0.78 -4.22 -8.96
C PHE A 122 -1.52 -4.56 -10.25
N ASP A 123 -2.36 -5.60 -10.23
CA ASP A 123 -3.19 -5.99 -11.36
C ASP A 123 -4.46 -6.72 -10.89
N ALA A 124 -5.34 -7.00 -11.84
CA ALA A 124 -6.61 -7.64 -11.56
C ALA A 124 -6.46 -9.10 -11.07
N GLN A 125 -5.44 -9.84 -11.49
CA GLN A 125 -5.22 -11.22 -11.06
C GLN A 125 -4.73 -11.26 -9.61
N ALA A 126 -3.91 -10.28 -9.20
CA ALA A 126 -3.48 -10.10 -7.83
C ALA A 126 -4.67 -9.85 -6.90
N VAL A 127 -5.69 -9.09 -7.34
CA VAL A 127 -6.93 -8.94 -6.55
C VAL A 127 -7.64 -10.28 -6.35
N ASP A 128 -7.82 -11.07 -7.41
CA ASP A 128 -8.49 -12.38 -7.35
C ASP A 128 -7.73 -13.37 -6.47
N PHE A 129 -6.39 -13.37 -6.59
CA PHE A 129 -5.53 -14.18 -5.74
C PHE A 129 -5.66 -13.80 -4.27
N LEU A 130 -5.64 -12.50 -3.93
CA LEU A 130 -5.77 -12.04 -2.56
C LEU A 130 -7.17 -12.31 -1.98
N GLU A 131 -8.23 -12.31 -2.81
CA GLU A 131 -9.56 -12.77 -2.38
C GLU A 131 -9.53 -14.26 -1.98
N SER A 132 -8.82 -15.10 -2.74
CA SER A 132 -8.68 -16.53 -2.41
C SER A 132 -7.98 -16.77 -1.06
N LEU A 133 -7.18 -15.81 -0.59
CA LEU A 133 -6.49 -15.84 0.71
C LEU A 133 -7.28 -15.17 1.84
N GLY A 134 -8.43 -14.57 1.54
CA GLY A 134 -9.31 -13.94 2.53
C GLY A 134 -8.70 -12.72 3.22
N VAL A 135 -7.91 -11.90 2.50
CA VAL A 135 -7.29 -10.70 3.09
C VAL A 135 -8.34 -9.74 3.68
N PRO A 136 -8.07 -9.04 4.80
CA PRO A 136 -9.05 -8.19 5.47
C PRO A 136 -9.23 -6.79 4.84
N ALA A 137 -8.33 -6.37 3.96
CA ALA A 137 -8.34 -5.06 3.31
C ALA A 137 -7.43 -5.06 2.08
N TYR A 138 -7.52 -4.00 1.28
CA TYR A 138 -6.64 -3.75 0.14
C TYR A 138 -5.83 -2.46 0.30
N LYS A 139 -4.57 -2.50 -0.14
CA LYS A 139 -3.76 -1.30 -0.33
C LYS A 139 -3.64 -1.00 -1.83
N ILE A 140 -3.91 0.23 -2.25
CA ILE A 140 -3.51 0.75 -3.56
C ILE A 140 -2.26 1.60 -3.37
N ALA A 141 -1.20 1.29 -4.11
CA ALA A 141 0.05 2.03 -4.06
C ALA A 141 -0.06 3.39 -4.77
N SER A 142 0.94 4.25 -4.58
CA SER A 142 0.92 5.60 -5.15
C SER A 142 0.96 5.61 -6.67
N PHE A 143 1.59 4.63 -7.31
CA PHE A 143 1.68 4.59 -8.78
C PHE A 143 0.37 4.07 -9.42
N GLU A 144 -0.42 3.34 -8.64
CA GLU A 144 -1.68 2.72 -9.05
C GLU A 144 -2.89 3.57 -8.65
N ASN A 145 -2.68 4.74 -8.02
CA ASN A 145 -3.80 5.60 -7.61
C ASN A 145 -4.52 6.29 -8.79
N VAL A 146 -3.99 6.16 -10.01
CA VAL A 146 -4.64 6.54 -11.28
C VAL A 146 -5.14 5.33 -12.07
N ASP A 147 -4.88 4.10 -11.62
CA ASP A 147 -5.43 2.87 -12.22
C ASP A 147 -6.88 2.68 -11.74
N LEU A 148 -7.79 3.43 -12.37
CA LEU A 148 -9.21 3.39 -12.01
C LEU A 148 -9.83 1.99 -12.15
N PRO A 149 -9.54 1.18 -13.19
CA PRO A 149 -9.98 -0.21 -13.25
C PRO A 149 -9.56 -1.05 -12.05
N LEU A 150 -8.29 -0.97 -11.61
CA LEU A 150 -7.80 -1.70 -10.45
C LEU A 150 -8.49 -1.24 -9.15
N ILE A 151 -8.64 0.08 -8.97
CA ILE A 151 -9.35 0.66 -7.83
C ILE A 151 -10.80 0.16 -7.79
N LYS A 152 -11.51 0.19 -8.92
CA LYS A 152 -12.89 -0.32 -9.03
C LYS A 152 -12.97 -1.80 -8.69
N LYS A 153 -12.01 -2.60 -9.18
CA LYS A 153 -11.98 -4.04 -8.88
C LYS A 153 -11.77 -4.32 -7.39
N ALA A 154 -10.81 -3.66 -6.75
CA ALA A 154 -10.56 -3.81 -5.32
C ALA A 154 -11.76 -3.33 -4.49
N ALA A 155 -12.35 -2.19 -4.84
CA ALA A 155 -13.53 -1.64 -4.17
C ALA A 155 -14.78 -2.55 -4.29
N ALA A 156 -14.98 -3.21 -5.42
CA ALA A 156 -16.12 -4.09 -5.66
C ALA A 156 -16.14 -5.36 -4.78
N THR A 157 -15.02 -5.68 -4.11
CA THR A 157 -14.96 -6.75 -3.10
C THR A 157 -15.73 -6.39 -1.82
N GLY A 158 -16.05 -5.11 -1.61
CA GLY A 158 -16.69 -4.60 -0.40
C GLY A 158 -15.77 -4.50 0.82
N LYS A 159 -14.46 -4.81 0.67
CA LYS A 159 -13.48 -4.70 1.74
C LYS A 159 -12.94 -3.27 1.89
N PRO A 160 -12.42 -2.90 3.08
CA PRO A 160 -11.74 -1.62 3.28
C PRO A 160 -10.62 -1.37 2.27
N LEU A 161 -10.56 -0.14 1.77
CA LEU A 161 -9.58 0.28 0.79
C LEU A 161 -8.66 1.37 1.36
N ILE A 162 -7.36 1.15 1.26
CA ILE A 162 -6.33 2.10 1.69
C ILE A 162 -5.58 2.59 0.45
N ILE A 163 -5.62 3.87 0.10
CA ILE A 163 -4.97 4.40 -1.12
C ILE A 163 -3.83 5.35 -0.74
N SER A 164 -2.61 5.11 -1.23
CA SER A 164 -1.52 6.09 -1.09
C SER A 164 -1.64 7.19 -2.15
N THR A 165 -1.35 8.42 -1.75
CA THR A 165 -1.61 9.63 -2.56
C THR A 165 -0.34 10.27 -3.13
N GLY A 166 0.78 9.54 -3.18
CA GLY A 166 2.01 10.06 -3.76
C GLY A 166 1.86 10.31 -5.25
N MET A 167 2.57 11.33 -5.77
CA MET A 167 2.60 11.73 -7.19
C MET A 167 1.28 12.21 -7.81
N ALA A 168 0.14 12.03 -7.15
CA ALA A 168 -1.16 12.44 -7.65
C ALA A 168 -1.49 13.91 -7.33
N THR A 169 -2.09 14.57 -8.31
CA THR A 169 -2.80 15.83 -8.13
C THR A 169 -4.13 15.62 -7.42
N VAL A 170 -4.73 16.71 -6.93
CA VAL A 170 -6.07 16.66 -6.33
C VAL A 170 -7.12 16.13 -7.31
N GLY A 171 -7.02 16.45 -8.61
CA GLY A 171 -7.96 15.97 -9.63
C GLY A 171 -7.87 14.46 -9.85
N GLU A 172 -6.66 13.91 -9.90
CA GLU A 172 -6.45 12.46 -10.00
C GLU A 172 -6.95 11.73 -8.74
N LEU A 173 -6.74 12.31 -7.56
CA LEU A 173 -7.28 11.75 -6.32
C LEU A 173 -8.82 11.79 -6.28
N ASP A 174 -9.45 12.84 -6.83
CA ASP A 174 -10.90 12.89 -6.98
C ASP A 174 -11.43 11.77 -7.90
N GLU A 175 -10.76 11.51 -9.02
CA GLU A 175 -11.09 10.39 -9.91
C GLU A 175 -10.95 9.03 -9.22
N ALA A 176 -9.89 8.84 -8.44
CA ALA A 176 -9.65 7.63 -7.65
C ALA A 176 -10.76 7.42 -6.60
N VAL A 177 -11.07 8.45 -5.82
CA VAL A 177 -12.09 8.42 -4.75
C VAL A 177 -13.48 8.16 -5.33
N ARG A 178 -13.85 8.85 -6.42
CA ARG A 178 -15.12 8.60 -7.12
C ARG A 178 -15.20 7.20 -7.68
N SER A 179 -14.11 6.72 -8.30
CA SER A 179 -14.06 5.35 -8.84
C SER A 179 -14.26 4.30 -7.76
N ALA A 180 -13.62 4.44 -6.60
CA ALA A 180 -13.84 3.56 -5.46
C ALA A 180 -15.29 3.63 -4.95
N CYS A 181 -15.85 4.83 -4.83
CA CYS A 181 -17.22 5.05 -4.36
C CYS A 181 -18.28 4.44 -5.30
N GLU A 182 -18.16 4.68 -6.60
CA GLU A 182 -19.02 4.13 -7.66
C GLU A 182 -19.02 2.60 -7.65
N ALA A 183 -17.88 1.99 -7.34
CA ALA A 183 -17.72 0.54 -7.22
C ALA A 183 -18.19 -0.02 -5.86
N GLY A 184 -18.72 0.81 -4.96
CA GLY A 184 -19.34 0.38 -3.71
C GLY A 184 -18.47 0.53 -2.46
N CYS A 185 -17.26 1.11 -2.56
CA CYS A 185 -16.43 1.36 -1.38
C CYS A 185 -17.08 2.39 -0.45
N ARG A 186 -17.22 2.05 0.84
CA ARG A 186 -17.67 2.96 1.91
C ARG A 186 -16.64 3.10 3.03
N GLU A 187 -15.66 2.21 3.08
CA GLU A 187 -14.57 2.17 4.04
C GLU A 187 -13.25 2.57 3.36
N LEU A 188 -13.07 3.88 3.14
CA LEU A 188 -11.90 4.43 2.47
C LEU A 188 -10.95 5.12 3.46
N ILE A 189 -9.65 4.83 3.31
CA ILE A 189 -8.57 5.52 4.01
C ILE A 189 -7.57 6.04 2.97
N LEU A 190 -7.28 7.33 2.96
CA LEU A 190 -6.19 7.89 2.17
C LEU A 190 -4.92 7.96 3.01
N LEU A 191 -3.76 7.69 2.42
CA LEU A 191 -2.47 7.93 3.07
C LEU A 191 -1.75 9.05 2.34
N LYS A 192 -1.44 10.15 3.04
CA LYS A 192 -0.44 11.09 2.55
C LYS A 192 0.86 10.30 2.33
N CYS A 193 1.46 10.47 1.16
CA CYS A 193 2.69 9.79 0.77
C CYS A 193 3.56 10.72 -0.07
N THR A 194 4.88 10.62 0.07
CA THR A 194 5.86 11.26 -0.82
C THR A 194 6.71 10.15 -1.42
N SER A 195 6.60 9.92 -2.74
CA SER A 195 7.22 8.78 -3.45
C SER A 195 8.71 9.00 -3.77
N SER A 196 9.49 9.37 -2.75
CA SER A 196 10.95 9.52 -2.82
C SER A 196 11.59 8.58 -1.79
N TYR A 197 12.72 7.95 -2.13
CA TYR A 197 13.31 6.87 -1.33
C TYR A 197 14.81 7.09 -1.08
N PRO A 198 15.24 7.62 0.08
CA PRO A 198 14.39 8.14 1.15
C PRO A 198 13.83 9.53 0.82
N ALA A 199 12.66 9.84 1.36
CA ALA A 199 12.07 11.17 1.29
C ALA A 199 12.72 12.12 2.30
N SER A 200 12.83 13.40 1.93
CA SER A 200 13.20 14.45 2.89
C SER A 200 12.05 14.69 3.87
N PRO A 201 12.31 14.86 5.18
CA PRO A 201 11.27 15.22 6.16
C PRO A 201 10.47 16.48 5.79
N VAL A 202 11.10 17.43 5.09
CA VAL A 202 10.42 18.64 4.63
C VAL A 202 9.39 18.33 3.54
N GLU A 203 9.71 17.39 2.65
CA GLU A 203 8.85 16.99 1.52
C GLU A 203 7.68 16.10 1.94
N SER A 204 7.69 15.55 3.16
CA SER A 204 6.56 14.80 3.72
C SER A 204 5.29 15.66 3.82
N ASN A 205 5.45 16.98 4.03
CA ASN A 205 4.37 17.98 4.01
C ASN A 205 3.11 17.55 4.80
N LEU A 206 3.29 17.27 6.09
CA LEU A 206 2.27 16.68 6.97
C LEU A 206 0.99 17.52 7.10
N LEU A 207 1.06 18.83 6.83
CA LEU A 207 -0.11 19.72 6.80
C LEU A 207 -1.17 19.31 5.77
N THR A 208 -0.81 18.47 4.80
CA THR A 208 -1.74 17.92 3.82
C THR A 208 -2.66 16.84 4.39
N ILE A 209 -2.32 16.18 5.50
CA ILE A 209 -3.16 15.15 6.14
C ILE A 209 -4.56 15.71 6.51
N PRO A 210 -4.68 16.79 7.31
CA PRO A 210 -5.99 17.36 7.64
C PRO A 210 -6.71 17.92 6.40
N HIS A 211 -5.97 18.47 5.43
CA HIS A 211 -6.55 18.99 4.20
C HIS A 211 -7.19 17.89 3.35
N LEU A 212 -6.53 16.75 3.15
CA LEU A 212 -7.09 15.59 2.44
C LEU A 212 -8.36 15.07 3.13
N GLY A 213 -8.35 15.04 4.46
CA GLY A 213 -9.52 14.56 5.22
C GLY A 213 -10.72 15.49 5.10
N GLN A 214 -10.50 16.80 4.98
CA GLN A 214 -11.57 17.77 4.70
C GLN A 214 -12.07 17.68 3.26
N LEU A 215 -11.15 17.52 2.31
CA LEU A 215 -11.45 17.54 0.89
C LEU A 215 -12.26 16.32 0.43
N PHE A 216 -11.94 15.14 0.96
CA PHE A 216 -12.55 13.87 0.54
C PHE A 216 -13.47 13.24 1.60
N ASP A 217 -13.69 13.91 2.73
CA ASP A 217 -14.53 13.44 3.86
C ASP A 217 -14.24 11.98 4.27
N CYS A 218 -12.97 11.60 4.34
CA CYS A 218 -12.52 10.25 4.69
C CYS A 218 -11.43 10.27 5.76
N LEU A 219 -11.08 9.07 6.25
CA LEU A 219 -9.95 8.91 7.15
C LEU A 219 -8.64 9.11 6.39
N VAL A 220 -7.68 9.78 7.04
CA VAL A 220 -6.37 10.03 6.45
C VAL A 220 -5.26 9.64 7.42
N GLY A 221 -4.25 8.97 6.90
CA GLY A 221 -3.01 8.65 7.60
C GLY A 221 -1.77 9.00 6.78
N LEU A 222 -0.65 8.36 7.09
CA LEU A 222 0.64 8.57 6.45
C LEU A 222 1.24 7.24 5.94
N SER A 223 1.81 7.27 4.75
CA SER A 223 2.76 6.28 4.24
C SER A 223 4.11 6.98 4.13
N ASP A 224 5.04 6.64 5.03
CA ASP A 224 6.30 7.36 5.17
C ASP A 224 7.47 6.64 4.49
N HIS A 225 8.34 7.43 3.85
CA HIS A 225 9.59 6.97 3.24
C HIS A 225 10.79 7.76 3.74
N THR A 226 10.64 8.53 4.82
CA THR A 226 11.77 9.21 5.45
C THR A 226 12.67 8.24 6.21
N ARG A 227 13.87 8.70 6.57
CA ARG A 227 14.73 7.92 7.46
C ARG A 227 14.26 8.06 8.91
N GLY A 228 14.04 6.93 9.58
CA GLY A 228 13.63 6.90 10.98
C GLY A 228 12.11 7.01 11.14
N ILE A 229 11.67 7.50 12.30
CA ILE A 229 10.24 7.55 12.66
C ILE A 229 9.73 8.98 12.93
N GLY A 230 10.59 9.99 12.77
CA GLY A 230 10.28 11.36 13.21
C GLY A 230 9.05 11.94 12.51
N VAL A 231 8.92 11.73 11.20
CA VAL A 231 7.75 12.18 10.42
C VAL A 231 6.50 11.40 10.80
N ALA A 232 6.61 10.08 10.96
CA ALA A 232 5.49 9.25 11.39
C ALA A 232 4.94 9.68 12.76
N VAL A 233 5.82 9.99 13.73
CA VAL A 233 5.40 10.49 15.05
C VAL A 233 4.79 11.89 14.96
N ALA A 234 5.36 12.78 14.14
CA ALA A 234 4.82 14.13 13.96
C ALA A 234 3.48 14.17 13.19
N GLY A 235 3.14 13.09 12.48
CA GLY A 235 1.90 12.96 11.70
C GLY A 235 0.69 12.44 12.49
N VAL A 236 0.89 12.03 13.75
CA VAL A 236 -0.18 11.60 14.68
C VAL A 236 -0.74 12.82 15.41
#